data_AF-A0A5J4E184-F1
#
_entry.id   AF-A0A5J4E184-F1
#
_cell.length_a   1.000
_cell.length_b   1.000
_cell.length_c   1.000
_cell.angle_alpha   90.00
_cell.angle_beta   90.00
_cell.angle_gamma   90.00
#
_symmetry.space_group_name_H-M   'P 1'
#
loop_
_entity.id
_entity.type
_entity.pdbx_description
1 polymer ?
#
loop_
_entity_poly.entity_id
_entity_poly.type
_entity_poly.pdbx_seq_one_letter_code
_entity_poly.pdbx_strand_id
1 'polypeptide(L)'
;MLIVEHMKTRHLEALNLAARIVAIFLIYDIFSKVFSKVGKIEPLFLCLFVFAGAFVAYLSRTITYEDTCPAFRILLRGVVAILIFYTAVAYLILPADTPWLVAAVPEISRLLAIAGGVIAFWIPVFALVPAIHILASKRWGAELVDISYSAPTDYLPVVECAIFLTLGLLIMTYAQPVLARLRLSKYYVHQERANFLSFYLSAPWASILETTFIPPLPNLLLRVARLCGR
;
A
#
# COMPACT_ATOMS: atom_id res chain seq x y z
N MET A 1 -19.89 -5.23 28.38
CA MET A 1 -19.56 -3.80 28.14
C MET A 1 -18.26 -3.65 27.35
N LEU A 2 -17.14 -4.28 27.77
CA LEU A 2 -15.85 -4.29 27.06
C LEU A 2 -15.91 -4.66 25.55
N ILE A 3 -16.75 -5.61 25.16
CA ILE A 3 -16.87 -6.05 23.76
C ILE A 3 -17.45 -4.94 22.85
N VAL A 4 -18.36 -4.11 23.37
CA VAL A 4 -19.04 -3.06 22.59
C VAL A 4 -18.11 -1.86 22.35
N GLU A 5 -17.33 -1.47 23.35
CA GLU A 5 -16.29 -0.43 23.21
C GLU A 5 -15.18 -0.84 22.24
N HIS A 6 -14.80 -2.12 22.27
CA HIS A 6 -13.78 -2.66 21.38
C HIS A 6 -14.26 -2.75 19.92
N MET A 7 -15.58 -2.94 19.69
CA MET A 7 -16.13 -2.87 18.33
C MET A 7 -16.26 -1.44 17.80
N LYS A 8 -16.55 -0.47 18.67
CA LYS A 8 -16.71 0.95 18.29
C LYS A 8 -15.40 1.58 17.80
N THR A 9 -14.31 1.32 18.50
CA THR A 9 -12.95 1.78 18.14
C THR A 9 -12.49 1.19 16.81
N ARG A 10 -12.69 -0.12 16.61
CA ARG A 10 -12.33 -0.82 15.36
C ARG A 10 -13.15 -0.38 14.14
N HIS A 11 -14.40 0.04 14.32
CA HIS A 11 -15.20 0.62 13.23
C HIS A 11 -14.69 2.00 12.81
N LEU A 12 -14.27 2.84 13.76
CA LEU A 12 -13.69 4.14 13.47
C LEU A 12 -12.36 4.03 12.70
N GLU A 13 -11.53 3.05 13.04
CA GLU A 13 -10.27 2.78 12.33
C GLU A 13 -10.50 2.35 10.87
N ALA A 14 -11.48 1.46 10.64
CA ALA A 14 -11.86 1.04 9.29
C ALA A 14 -12.44 2.19 8.45
N LEU A 15 -13.21 3.08 9.06
CA LEU A 15 -13.75 4.29 8.43
C LEU A 15 -12.65 5.30 8.09
N ASN A 16 -11.71 5.53 9.01
CA ASN A 16 -10.54 6.36 8.78
C ASN A 16 -9.66 5.78 7.65
N LEU A 17 -9.54 4.47 7.58
CA LEU A 17 -8.83 3.79 6.51
C LEU A 17 -9.52 3.98 5.14
N ALA A 18 -10.82 3.71 5.08
CA ALA A 18 -11.60 3.92 3.86
C ALA A 18 -11.52 5.38 3.39
N ALA A 19 -11.58 6.35 4.31
CA ALA A 19 -11.42 7.76 4.01
C ALA A 19 -10.03 8.08 3.44
N ARG A 20 -8.95 7.50 3.99
CA ARG A 20 -7.58 7.68 3.45
C ARG A 20 -7.42 7.09 2.06
N ILE A 21 -7.95 5.89 1.82
CA ILE A 21 -7.92 5.23 0.50
C ILE A 21 -8.73 6.05 -0.52
N VAL A 22 -9.95 6.47 -0.17
CA VAL A 22 -10.79 7.33 -1.01
C VAL A 22 -10.09 8.64 -1.30
N ALA A 23 -9.44 9.27 -0.30
CA ALA A 23 -8.67 10.50 -0.53
C ALA A 23 -7.53 10.29 -1.54
N ILE A 24 -6.80 9.17 -1.47
CA ILE A 24 -5.74 8.83 -2.43
C ILE A 24 -6.32 8.66 -3.84
N PHE A 25 -7.41 7.92 -4.01
CA PHE A 25 -8.06 7.72 -5.30
C PHE A 25 -8.69 9.00 -5.85
N LEU A 26 -9.27 9.83 -5.00
CA LEU A 26 -9.87 11.11 -5.38
C LEU A 26 -8.79 12.09 -5.84
N ILE A 27 -7.66 12.13 -5.14
CA ILE A 27 -6.46 12.84 -5.57
C ILE A 27 -6.04 12.31 -6.95
N TYR A 28 -5.81 11.01 -7.10
CA TYR A 28 -5.44 10.43 -8.39
C TYR A 28 -6.42 10.76 -9.53
N ASP A 29 -7.73 10.67 -9.30
CA ASP A 29 -8.77 10.94 -10.31
C ASP A 29 -8.86 12.44 -10.67
N ILE A 30 -8.79 13.32 -9.69
CA ILE A 30 -8.69 14.78 -9.92
C ILE A 30 -7.46 15.07 -10.76
N PHE A 31 -6.32 14.47 -10.41
CA PHE A 31 -5.08 14.62 -11.16
C PHE A 31 -5.20 14.10 -12.59
N SER A 32 -5.74 12.89 -12.79
CA SER A 32 -5.98 12.26 -14.09
C SER A 32 -6.87 13.13 -15.00
N LYS A 33 -7.97 13.66 -14.45
CA LYS A 33 -8.90 14.50 -15.20
C LYS A 33 -8.31 15.85 -15.57
N VAL A 34 -7.53 16.47 -14.68
CA VAL A 34 -6.82 17.71 -15.02
C VAL A 34 -5.72 17.42 -16.05
N PHE A 35 -5.01 16.29 -15.93
CA PHE A 35 -4.00 15.84 -16.88
C PHE A 35 -4.56 15.66 -18.31
N SER A 36 -5.76 15.11 -18.45
CA SER A 36 -6.41 14.95 -19.76
C SER A 36 -6.83 16.25 -20.45
N LYS A 37 -6.98 17.35 -19.69
CA LYS A 37 -7.45 18.64 -20.21
C LYS A 37 -6.33 19.64 -20.49
N VAL A 38 -5.21 19.52 -19.78
CA VAL A 38 -4.08 20.43 -19.91
C VAL A 38 -3.02 19.74 -20.79
N GLY A 39 -3.19 19.83 -22.11
CA GLY A 39 -2.30 19.19 -23.10
C GLY A 39 -0.83 19.63 -23.09
N LYS A 40 -0.45 20.57 -22.22
CA LYS A 40 0.94 20.94 -21.89
C LYS A 40 1.06 20.97 -20.37
N ILE A 41 1.82 20.05 -19.78
CA ILE A 41 1.89 19.94 -18.32
C ILE A 41 2.67 21.15 -17.79
N GLU A 42 1.95 22.07 -17.13
CA GLU A 42 2.62 23.18 -16.46
C GLU A 42 3.53 22.64 -15.35
N PRO A 43 4.74 23.21 -15.14
CA PRO A 43 5.67 22.80 -14.09
C PRO A 43 5.05 22.75 -12.69
N LEU A 44 4.07 23.62 -12.42
CA LEU A 44 3.24 23.64 -11.21
C LEU A 44 2.50 22.32 -10.96
N PHE A 45 2.08 21.63 -12.02
CA PHE A 45 1.26 20.42 -11.95
C PHE A 45 2.06 19.18 -11.54
N LEU A 46 3.30 19.06 -12.03
CA LEU A 46 4.25 18.02 -11.58
C LEU A 46 4.73 18.27 -10.14
N CYS A 47 4.83 19.53 -9.73
CA CYS A 47 5.07 19.90 -8.33
C CYS A 47 3.94 19.37 -7.43
N LEU A 48 2.69 19.54 -7.86
CA LEU A 48 1.50 18.97 -7.20
C LEU A 48 1.61 17.45 -7.03
N PHE A 49 2.24 16.74 -7.98
CA PHE A 49 2.44 15.28 -7.91
C PHE A 49 3.45 14.86 -6.83
N VAL A 50 4.53 15.63 -6.66
CA VAL A 50 5.49 15.44 -5.55
C VAL A 50 4.84 15.78 -4.21
N PHE A 51 4.03 16.84 -4.16
CA PHE A 51 3.21 17.17 -2.99
C PHE A 51 2.19 16.08 -2.67
N ALA A 52 1.58 15.45 -3.67
CA ALA A 52 0.68 14.31 -3.47
C ALA A 52 1.43 13.12 -2.85
N GLY A 53 2.63 12.80 -3.33
CA GLY A 53 3.49 11.79 -2.72
C GLY A 53 3.82 12.09 -1.25
N ALA A 54 4.22 13.33 -0.95
CA ALA A 54 4.48 13.78 0.41
C ALA A 54 3.22 13.77 1.29
N PHE A 55 2.06 14.10 0.73
CA PHE A 55 0.78 14.07 1.42
C PHE A 55 0.34 12.65 1.76
N VAL A 56 0.49 11.69 0.83
CA VAL A 56 0.25 10.27 1.09
C VAL A 56 1.19 9.76 2.19
N ALA A 57 2.47 10.08 2.10
CA ALA A 57 3.44 9.72 3.13
C ALA A 57 3.08 10.30 4.50
N TYR A 58 2.62 11.55 4.53
CA TYR A 58 2.15 12.22 5.75
C TYR A 58 0.90 11.55 6.34
N LEU A 59 -0.09 11.21 5.51
CA LEU A 59 -1.31 10.50 5.95
C LEU A 59 -1.02 9.09 6.47
N SER A 60 0.07 8.48 6.00
CA SER A 60 0.51 7.15 6.38
C SER A 60 1.71 7.15 7.34
N ARG A 61 2.01 8.30 7.99
CA ARG A 61 3.15 8.45 8.91
C ARG A 61 3.14 7.52 10.12
N THR A 62 1.99 6.92 10.42
CA THR A 62 1.83 5.96 11.51
C THR A 62 2.48 4.60 11.21
N ILE A 63 2.84 4.35 9.95
CA ILE A 63 3.53 3.12 9.55
C ILE A 63 5.01 3.29 9.85
N THR A 64 5.51 2.57 10.84
CA THR A 64 6.92 2.56 11.23
C THR A 64 7.60 1.27 10.75
N TYR A 65 8.93 1.20 10.86
CA TYR A 65 9.67 -0.02 10.55
C TYR A 65 9.51 -1.14 11.59
N GLU A 66 8.93 -0.88 12.76
CA GLU A 66 8.79 -1.86 13.83
C GLU A 66 7.92 -3.05 13.39
N ASP A 67 6.88 -2.78 12.60
CA ASP A 67 5.94 -3.77 12.08
C ASP A 67 6.45 -4.52 10.84
N THR A 68 7.69 -4.27 10.41
CA THR A 68 8.26 -4.82 9.17
C THR A 68 9.38 -5.82 9.45
N CYS A 69 9.58 -6.80 8.56
CA CYS A 69 10.67 -7.76 8.72
C CYS A 69 12.05 -7.09 8.52
N PRO A 70 13.13 -7.54 9.19
CA PRO A 70 14.45 -6.92 9.09
C PRO A 70 14.99 -6.79 7.66
N ALA A 71 14.75 -7.80 6.81
CA ALA A 71 15.17 -7.79 5.42
C ALA A 71 14.55 -6.61 4.63
N PHE A 72 13.26 -6.35 4.82
CA PHE A 72 12.58 -5.22 4.20
C PHE A 72 13.17 -3.88 4.65
N ARG A 73 13.50 -3.73 5.95
CA ARG A 73 14.10 -2.49 6.49
C ARG A 73 15.45 -2.20 5.84
N ILE A 74 16.31 -3.21 5.74
CA ILE A 74 17.65 -3.08 5.15
C ILE A 74 17.52 -2.72 3.68
N LEU A 75 16.67 -3.45 2.95
CA LEU A 75 16.45 -3.24 1.52
C LEU A 75 15.92 -1.83 1.24
N LEU A 76 14.84 -1.41 1.92
CA LEU A 76 14.22 -0.11 1.68
C LEU A 76 15.15 1.05 2.06
N ARG A 77 15.90 0.95 3.17
CA ARG A 77 16.88 1.97 3.55
C ARG A 77 18.03 2.06 2.55
N GLY A 78 18.50 0.93 2.03
CA GLY A 78 19.52 0.91 0.98
C GLY A 78 19.03 1.59 -0.31
N VAL A 79 17.83 1.24 -0.76
CA VAL A 79 17.18 1.87 -1.92
C VAL A 79 17.00 3.38 -1.70
N VAL A 80 16.48 3.79 -0.55
CA VAL A 80 16.29 5.21 -0.19
C VAL A 80 17.62 5.96 -0.18
N ALA A 81 18.68 5.39 0.38
CA ALA A 81 20.00 6.04 0.39
C ALA A 81 20.50 6.32 -1.03
N ILE A 82 20.34 5.36 -1.95
CA ILE A 82 20.68 5.53 -3.37
C ILE A 82 19.82 6.64 -4.00
N LEU A 83 18.51 6.66 -3.74
CA LEU A 83 17.61 7.69 -4.28
C LEU A 83 17.93 9.10 -3.75
N ILE A 84 18.30 9.24 -2.47
CA ILE A 84 18.75 10.52 -1.91
C ILE A 84 20.02 10.99 -2.60
N PHE A 85 21.02 10.10 -2.71
CA PHE A 85 22.28 10.43 -3.39
C PHE A 85 22.01 10.86 -4.84
N TYR A 86 21.18 10.10 -5.56
CA TYR A 86 20.80 10.43 -6.92
C TYR A 86 20.10 11.79 -7.00
N THR A 87 19.11 12.05 -6.14
CA THR A 87 18.39 13.34 -6.09
C THR A 87 19.32 14.51 -5.73
N ALA A 88 20.31 14.29 -4.88
CA ALA A 88 21.25 15.32 -4.47
C ALA A 88 22.20 15.71 -5.62
N VAL A 89 22.61 14.75 -6.44
CA VAL A 89 23.58 14.97 -7.54
C VAL A 89 22.89 15.32 -8.86
N ALA A 90 21.67 14.82 -9.11
CA ALA A 90 20.89 15.07 -10.32
C ALA A 90 20.26 16.46 -10.29
N TYR A 91 21.07 17.50 -10.51
CA TYR A 91 20.62 18.87 -10.65
C TYR A 91 20.19 19.16 -12.10
N LEU A 92 19.01 19.75 -12.28
CA LEU A 92 18.52 20.17 -13.59
C LEU A 92 19.10 21.57 -13.91
N ILE A 93 20.02 21.62 -14.87
CA ILE A 93 20.57 22.89 -15.36
C ILE A 93 19.57 23.48 -16.35
N LEU A 94 18.93 24.57 -15.97
CA LEU A 94 17.97 25.28 -16.80
C LEU A 94 18.65 26.44 -17.56
N PRO A 95 18.15 26.81 -18.75
CA PRO A 95 18.60 28.00 -19.47
C PRO A 95 18.50 29.28 -18.62
N ALA A 96 19.45 30.20 -18.77
CA ALA A 96 19.54 31.43 -17.95
C ALA A 96 18.34 32.38 -18.11
N ASP A 97 17.60 32.28 -19.21
CA ASP A 97 16.39 33.02 -19.54
C ASP A 97 15.12 32.39 -18.95
N THR A 98 15.23 31.24 -18.27
CA THR A 98 14.08 30.59 -17.61
C THR A 98 13.51 31.49 -16.52
N PRO A 99 12.18 31.74 -16.49
CA PRO A 99 11.56 32.53 -15.43
C PRO A 99 11.89 31.97 -14.04
N TRP A 100 12.23 32.84 -13.09
CA TRP A 100 12.69 32.44 -11.75
C TRP A 100 11.72 31.49 -11.04
N LEU A 101 10.41 31.66 -11.24
CA LEU A 101 9.39 30.80 -10.66
C LEU A 101 9.45 29.38 -11.22
N VAL A 102 9.69 29.25 -12.53
CA VAL A 102 9.85 27.95 -13.21
C VAL A 102 11.17 27.28 -12.78
N ALA A 103 12.22 28.06 -12.55
CA ALA A 103 13.50 27.55 -12.06
C ALA A 103 13.46 27.13 -10.58
N ALA A 104 12.67 27.81 -9.74
CA ALA A 104 12.55 27.50 -8.31
C ALA A 104 11.81 26.17 -8.05
N VAL A 105 10.87 25.80 -8.92
CA VAL A 105 9.99 24.63 -8.75
C VAL A 105 10.78 23.31 -8.68
N PRO A 106 11.65 22.96 -9.64
CA PRO A 106 12.47 21.74 -9.57
C PRO A 106 13.39 21.72 -8.34
N GLU A 107 13.94 22.88 -7.97
CA GLU A 107 14.87 22.97 -6.84
C GLU A 107 14.17 22.77 -5.49
N ILE A 108 13.02 23.41 -5.27
CA ILE A 108 12.20 23.17 -4.08
C ILE A 108 11.78 21.71 -4.02
N SER A 109 11.36 21.13 -5.16
CA SER A 109 10.99 19.73 -5.23
C SER A 109 12.15 18.80 -4.87
N ARG A 110 13.36 19.11 -5.32
CA ARG A 110 14.60 18.38 -5.00
C ARG A 110 14.88 18.40 -3.50
N LEU A 111 14.79 19.58 -2.87
CA LEU A 111 14.97 19.72 -1.42
C LEU A 111 13.93 18.93 -0.63
N LEU A 112 12.66 18.96 -1.06
CA LEU A 112 11.59 18.17 -0.45
C LEU A 112 11.82 16.66 -0.61
N ALA A 113 12.34 16.24 -1.77
CA ALA A 113 12.68 14.84 -2.04
C ALA A 113 13.83 14.35 -1.16
N ILE A 114 14.87 15.17 -0.96
CA ILE A 114 15.97 14.86 -0.05
C ILE A 114 15.45 14.77 1.40
N ALA A 115 14.70 15.77 1.86
CA ALA A 115 14.12 15.78 3.20
C ALA A 115 13.21 14.56 3.42
N GLY A 116 12.37 14.23 2.43
CA GLY A 116 11.52 13.05 2.44
C GLY A 116 12.34 11.76 2.52
N GLY A 117 13.39 11.63 1.71
CA GLY A 117 14.29 10.49 1.78
C GLY A 117 14.96 10.34 3.15
N VAL A 118 15.40 11.43 3.77
CA VAL A 118 15.95 11.41 5.13
C VAL A 118 14.91 10.92 6.13
N ILE A 119 13.68 11.45 6.07
CA ILE A 119 12.57 11.00 6.93
C ILE A 119 12.27 9.51 6.71
N ALA A 120 12.48 8.99 5.50
CA ALA A 120 12.21 7.60 5.16
C ALA A 120 13.10 6.58 5.89
N PHE A 121 14.16 7.01 6.59
CA PHE A 121 14.92 6.14 7.51
C PHE A 121 14.13 5.75 8.77
N TRP A 122 13.16 6.57 9.16
CA TRP A 122 12.27 6.32 10.30
C TRP A 122 10.86 5.95 9.87
N ILE A 123 10.35 6.58 8.81
CA ILE A 123 8.98 6.41 8.34
C ILE A 123 9.01 5.88 6.89
N PRO A 124 8.93 4.56 6.65
CA PRO A 124 9.17 3.94 5.35
C PRO A 124 8.36 4.53 4.19
N VAL A 125 7.15 5.03 4.44
CA VAL A 125 6.28 5.56 3.38
C VAL A 125 6.86 6.81 2.69
N PHE A 126 7.73 7.55 3.38
CA PHE A 126 8.41 8.70 2.78
C PHE A 126 9.39 8.33 1.66
N ALA A 127 9.71 7.04 1.47
CA ALA A 127 10.51 6.57 0.34
C ALA A 127 9.85 6.88 -1.02
N LEU A 128 8.53 7.08 -1.06
CA LEU A 128 7.81 7.50 -2.26
C LEU A 128 8.19 8.91 -2.72
N VAL A 129 8.57 9.81 -1.80
CA VAL A 129 8.84 11.21 -2.15
C VAL A 129 10.04 11.33 -3.11
N PRO A 130 11.24 10.81 -2.78
CA PRO A 130 12.36 10.85 -3.73
C PRO A 130 12.11 10.01 -4.98
N ALA A 131 11.40 8.87 -4.88
CA ALA A 131 11.08 8.04 -6.04
C ALA A 131 10.20 8.80 -7.06
N ILE A 132 9.14 9.47 -6.58
CA ILE A 132 8.24 10.28 -7.43
C ILE A 132 8.98 11.49 -7.99
N HIS A 133 9.82 12.16 -7.19
CA HIS A 133 10.62 13.28 -7.67
C HIS A 133 11.56 12.87 -8.81
N ILE A 134 12.21 11.71 -8.74
CA ILE A 134 13.09 11.23 -9.81
C ILE A 134 12.31 10.97 -11.11
N LEU A 135 11.10 10.42 -11.02
CA LEU A 135 10.21 10.28 -12.19
C LEU A 135 9.79 11.65 -12.75
N ALA A 136 9.42 12.58 -11.87
CA ALA A 136 9.00 13.92 -12.25
C ALA A 136 10.14 14.72 -12.90
N SER A 137 11.35 14.67 -12.33
CA SER A 137 12.54 15.36 -12.84
C SER A 137 12.98 14.86 -14.20
N LYS A 138 12.86 13.56 -14.47
CA LYS A 138 13.10 13.01 -15.82
C LYS A 138 12.14 13.59 -16.84
N ARG A 139 10.86 13.71 -16.47
CA ARG A 139 9.84 14.32 -17.33
C ARG A 139 10.08 15.82 -17.53
N TRP A 140 10.46 16.54 -16.47
CA TRP A 140 10.86 17.95 -16.55
C TRP A 140 12.05 18.17 -17.49
N GLY A 141 13.09 17.34 -17.40
CA GLY A 141 14.26 17.48 -18.27
C GLY A 141 13.91 17.32 -19.76
N ALA A 142 13.01 16.40 -20.08
CA ALA A 142 12.54 16.22 -21.45
C ALA A 142 11.63 17.36 -21.92
N GLU A 143 10.74 17.87 -21.06
CA GLU A 143 9.77 18.91 -21.45
C GLU A 143 10.38 20.33 -21.45
N LEU A 144 11.30 20.63 -20.53
CA LEU A 144 11.85 21.98 -20.33
C LEU A 144 13.17 22.24 -21.07
N VAL A 145 13.98 21.19 -21.26
CA VAL A 145 15.35 21.33 -21.80
C VAL A 145 15.50 20.57 -23.12
N ASP A 146 14.40 19.98 -23.63
CA ASP A 146 14.34 19.16 -24.84
C ASP A 146 15.41 18.06 -24.87
N ILE A 147 15.78 17.56 -23.68
CA ILE A 147 16.76 16.48 -23.54
C ILE A 147 16.07 15.22 -24.04
N SER A 148 16.52 14.73 -25.19
CA SER A 148 16.02 13.49 -25.78
C SER A 148 16.02 12.37 -24.75
N TYR A 149 14.90 11.66 -24.61
CA TYR A 149 14.71 10.46 -23.77
C TYR A 149 15.66 9.29 -24.11
N SER A 150 16.59 9.48 -25.05
CA SER A 150 17.35 8.45 -25.76
C SER A 150 18.38 7.69 -24.93
N ALA A 151 18.57 8.03 -23.65
CA ALA A 151 19.28 7.16 -22.73
C ALA A 151 18.28 6.46 -21.79
N PRO A 152 18.12 5.12 -21.88
CA PRO A 152 17.45 4.36 -20.82
C PRO A 152 18.29 4.55 -19.57
N THR A 153 17.85 5.45 -18.69
CA THR A 153 18.61 5.75 -17.51
C THR A 153 18.54 4.60 -16.50
N ASP A 154 19.69 4.03 -16.16
CA ASP A 154 19.88 2.80 -15.36
C ASP A 154 19.33 2.83 -13.93
N TYR A 155 18.75 3.95 -13.48
CA TYR A 155 18.19 4.11 -12.13
C TYR A 155 16.68 3.81 -12.03
N LEU A 156 16.01 3.54 -13.16
CA LEU A 156 14.60 3.11 -13.18
C LEU A 156 14.32 1.90 -12.28
N PRO A 157 15.17 0.85 -12.24
CA PRO A 157 14.97 -0.29 -11.34
C PRO A 157 14.96 0.11 -9.86
N VAL A 158 15.80 1.07 -9.44
CA VAL A 158 15.86 1.52 -8.03
C VAL A 158 14.60 2.29 -7.65
N VAL A 159 14.10 3.14 -8.56
CA VAL A 159 12.85 3.89 -8.39
C VAL A 159 11.66 2.94 -8.32
N GLU A 160 11.58 1.98 -9.24
CA GLU A 160 10.55 0.94 -9.25
C GLU A 160 10.58 0.13 -7.96
N CYS A 161 11.76 -0.32 -7.51
CA CYS A 161 11.90 -1.01 -6.23
C CYS A 161 11.35 -0.19 -5.06
N ALA A 162 11.67 1.11 -4.97
CA ALA A 162 11.13 1.96 -3.91
C ALA A 162 9.60 2.04 -3.94
N ILE A 163 9.03 2.22 -5.13
CA ILE A 163 7.58 2.28 -5.33
C ILE A 163 6.94 0.94 -4.97
N PHE A 164 7.46 -0.18 -5.47
CA PHE A 164 6.95 -1.52 -5.19
C PHE A 164 7.00 -1.86 -3.70
N LEU A 165 8.14 -1.61 -3.04
CA LEU A 165 8.29 -1.88 -1.61
C LEU A 165 7.35 -1.02 -0.78
N THR A 166 7.21 0.26 -1.12
CA THR A 166 6.40 1.18 -0.33
C THR A 166 4.90 0.97 -0.56
N LEU A 167 4.47 0.77 -1.80
CA LEU A 167 3.09 0.42 -2.11
C LEU A 167 2.73 -0.96 -1.54
N GLY A 168 3.63 -1.94 -1.63
CA GLY A 168 3.46 -3.24 -1.01
C GLY A 168 3.27 -3.12 0.50
N LEU A 169 4.07 -2.29 1.18
CA LEU A 169 3.91 -2.00 2.60
C LEU A 169 2.56 -1.36 2.91
N LEU A 170 2.14 -0.36 2.13
CA LEU A 170 0.84 0.30 2.29
C LEU A 170 -0.31 -0.69 2.13
N ILE A 171 -0.30 -1.45 1.03
CA ILE A 171 -1.31 -2.48 0.74
C ILE A 171 -1.35 -3.50 1.86
N MET A 172 -0.22 -4.05 2.29
CA MET A 172 -0.18 -5.07 3.34
C MET A 172 -0.67 -4.52 4.68
N THR A 173 -0.23 -3.32 5.06
CA THR A 173 -0.66 -2.66 6.30
C THR A 173 -2.18 -2.46 6.33
N TYR A 174 -2.76 -2.06 5.20
CA TYR A 174 -4.18 -1.77 5.11
C TYR A 174 -5.05 -2.99 4.78
N ALA A 175 -4.51 -4.02 4.14
CA ALA A 175 -5.20 -5.27 3.85
C ALA A 175 -5.22 -6.23 5.04
N GLN A 176 -4.23 -6.16 5.94
CA GLN A 176 -4.10 -7.01 7.13
C GLN A 176 -5.40 -7.11 7.95
N PRO A 177 -6.10 -6.01 8.32
CA PRO A 177 -7.35 -6.10 9.07
C PRO A 177 -8.46 -6.84 8.33
N VAL A 178 -8.55 -6.66 7.00
CA VAL A 178 -9.54 -7.32 6.15
C VAL A 178 -9.24 -8.81 6.04
N LEU A 179 -7.98 -9.16 5.78
CA LEU A 179 -7.52 -10.55 5.71
C LEU A 179 -7.68 -11.27 7.05
N ALA A 180 -7.44 -10.59 8.18
CA ALA A 180 -7.68 -11.13 9.51
C ALA A 180 -9.17 -11.41 9.74
N ARG A 181 -10.07 -10.53 9.30
CA ARG A 181 -11.53 -10.77 9.36
C ARG A 181 -11.94 -11.97 8.52
N LEU A 182 -11.41 -12.12 7.31
CA LEU A 182 -11.69 -13.27 6.43
C LEU A 182 -11.13 -14.58 6.98
N ARG A 183 -9.99 -14.54 7.68
CA ARG A 183 -9.45 -15.72 8.38
C ARG A 183 -10.34 -16.08 9.57
N LEU A 184 -10.67 -15.12 10.43
CA LEU A 184 -11.53 -15.35 11.59
C LEU A 184 -12.92 -15.83 11.18
N SER A 185 -13.50 -15.31 10.09
CA SER A 185 -14.79 -15.81 9.60
C SER A 185 -14.71 -17.26 9.13
N LYS A 186 -13.63 -17.67 8.47
CA LYS A 186 -13.40 -19.09 8.15
C LYS A 186 -13.27 -19.95 9.41
N TYR A 187 -12.51 -19.50 10.40
CA TYR A 187 -12.37 -20.23 11.68
C TYR A 187 -13.71 -20.33 12.43
N TYR A 188 -14.48 -19.25 12.52
CA TYR A 188 -15.81 -19.26 13.14
C TYR A 188 -16.81 -20.14 12.39
N VAL A 189 -16.82 -20.11 11.05
CA VAL A 189 -17.68 -21.00 10.25
C VAL A 189 -17.29 -22.47 10.43
N HIS A 190 -15.98 -22.77 10.53
CA HIS A 190 -15.53 -24.12 10.85
C HIS A 190 -15.88 -24.54 12.29
N GLN A 191 -15.81 -23.63 13.24
CA GLN A 191 -16.10 -23.90 14.66
C GLN A 191 -17.60 -23.99 14.93
N GLU A 192 -18.45 -23.18 14.29
CA GLU A 192 -19.90 -23.34 14.30
C GLU A 192 -20.35 -24.61 13.61
N ARG A 193 -19.72 -25.00 12.48
CA ARG A 193 -19.98 -26.32 11.88
C ARG A 193 -19.60 -27.46 12.80
N ALA A 194 -18.46 -27.37 13.50
CA ALA A 194 -18.02 -28.37 14.47
C ALA A 194 -18.97 -28.45 15.67
N ASN A 195 -19.42 -27.30 16.20
CA ASN A 195 -20.37 -27.23 17.31
C ASN A 195 -21.79 -27.67 16.90
N PHE A 196 -22.21 -27.39 15.66
CA PHE A 196 -23.48 -27.85 15.12
C PHE A 196 -23.47 -29.36 14.90
N LEU A 197 -22.38 -29.93 14.40
CA LEU A 197 -22.16 -31.38 14.31
C LEU A 197 -22.11 -32.04 15.68
N SER A 198 -21.41 -31.46 16.66
CA SER A 198 -21.39 -32.01 18.02
C SER A 198 -22.76 -31.93 18.67
N PHE A 199 -23.51 -30.84 18.46
CA PHE A 199 -24.89 -30.70 18.92
C PHE A 199 -25.81 -31.74 18.27
N TYR A 200 -25.77 -31.90 16.94
CA TYR A 200 -26.52 -32.91 16.19
C TYR A 200 -26.20 -34.34 16.65
N LEU A 201 -24.92 -34.65 16.91
CA LEU A 201 -24.48 -35.98 17.37
C LEU A 201 -24.77 -36.24 18.85
N SER A 202 -24.87 -35.20 19.67
CA SER A 202 -25.21 -35.30 21.10
C SER A 202 -26.71 -35.34 21.39
N ALA A 203 -27.55 -35.07 20.38
CA ALA A 203 -28.98 -34.94 20.59
C ALA A 203 -29.65 -36.32 20.72
N PRO A 204 -30.62 -36.48 21.65
CA PRO A 204 -31.21 -37.78 21.99
C PRO A 204 -32.00 -38.45 20.86
N TRP A 205 -32.27 -37.77 19.75
CA TRP A 205 -32.89 -38.35 18.55
C TRP A 205 -31.87 -38.98 17.59
N ALA A 206 -30.56 -38.77 17.77
CA ALA A 206 -29.52 -39.42 16.98
C ALA A 206 -29.57 -40.96 17.10
N SER A 207 -29.97 -41.47 18.28
CA SER A 207 -30.22 -42.90 18.51
C SER A 207 -31.49 -43.42 17.85
N ILE A 208 -32.47 -42.55 17.57
CA ILE A 208 -33.71 -42.93 16.87
C ILE A 208 -33.41 -43.21 15.39
N LEU A 209 -32.52 -42.43 14.77
CA LEU A 209 -32.08 -42.62 13.38
C LEU A 209 -31.23 -43.87 13.17
N GLU A 210 -30.49 -44.34 14.19
CA GLU A 210 -29.77 -45.62 14.12
C GLU A 210 -30.70 -46.84 14.11
N THR A 211 -31.94 -46.70 14.60
CA THR A 211 -32.87 -47.83 14.73
C THR A 211 -33.89 -47.96 13.60
N THR A 212 -34.05 -46.94 12.74
CA THR A 212 -35.17 -46.89 11.77
C THR A 212 -34.81 -46.90 10.29
N PHE A 213 -33.54 -46.86 9.87
CA PHE A 213 -33.18 -46.96 8.45
C PHE A 213 -31.98 -47.86 8.14
N ILE A 214 -32.13 -48.64 7.06
CA ILE A 214 -31.26 -49.65 6.43
C ILE A 214 -29.81 -49.13 6.17
N PRO A 215 -28.74 -49.96 6.31
CA PRO A 215 -27.33 -49.55 6.17
C PRO A 215 -26.87 -49.41 4.69
N PRO A 216 -25.69 -48.82 4.38
CA PRO A 216 -24.75 -48.10 5.24
C PRO A 216 -24.34 -46.72 4.65
N LEU A 217 -24.86 -45.61 5.19
CA LEU A 217 -24.24 -44.29 5.02
C LEU A 217 -23.14 -43.91 6.04
N PRO A 218 -22.94 -44.55 7.22
CA PRO A 218 -22.00 -44.03 8.21
C PRO A 218 -20.53 -44.18 7.79
N ASN A 219 -20.21 -45.17 6.93
CA ASN A 219 -18.84 -45.34 6.43
C ASN A 219 -18.40 -44.25 5.45
N LEU A 220 -19.31 -43.60 4.73
CA LEU A 220 -18.95 -42.53 3.79
C LEU A 220 -18.68 -41.22 4.54
N LEU A 221 -19.52 -40.88 5.53
CA LEU A 221 -19.35 -39.68 6.34
C LEU A 221 -18.15 -39.80 7.30
N LEU A 222 -17.88 -40.98 7.86
CA LEU A 222 -16.64 -41.23 8.64
C LEU A 222 -15.38 -41.21 7.77
N ARG A 223 -15.44 -41.66 6.51
CA ARG A 223 -14.31 -41.55 5.56
C ARG A 223 -14.09 -40.11 5.11
N VAL A 224 -15.14 -39.34 4.84
CA VAL A 224 -15.06 -37.91 4.49
C VAL A 224 -14.55 -37.08 5.67
N ALA A 225 -15.01 -37.37 6.90
CA ALA A 225 -14.51 -36.71 8.11
C ALA A 225 -13.02 -37.00 8.38
N ARG A 226 -12.53 -38.20 8.08
CA ARG A 226 -11.09 -38.53 8.17
C ARG A 226 -10.26 -37.89 7.05
N LEU A 227 -10.83 -37.68 5.87
CA LEU A 227 -10.15 -37.03 4.74
C LEU A 227 -10.09 -35.50 4.87
N CYS A 228 -11.06 -34.88 5.55
CA CYS A 228 -11.08 -33.44 5.80
C CYS A 228 -10.30 -33.00 7.06
N GLY A 229 -9.69 -33.94 7.79
CA GLY A 229 -8.97 -33.71 9.05
C GLY A 229 -7.44 -33.74 8.96
N ARG A 230 -6.84 -33.46 7.80
CA ARG A 230 -5.39 -33.23 7.62
C ARG A 230 -5.13 -32.00 6.77
#